data_AF-A0A9W5WVT4-F1
#
_entry.id   AF-A0A9W5WVT4-F1
#
_cell.length_a   1.000
_cell.length_b   1.000
_cell.length_c   1.000
_cell.angle_alpha   90.00
_cell.angle_beta   90.00
_cell.angle_gamma   90.00
#
_symmetry.space_group_name_H-M   'P 1'
#
loop_
_entity.id
_entity.type
_entity.pdbx_description
1 polymer ?
#
loop_
_entity_poly.entity_id
_entity_poly.type
_entity_poly.pdbx_seq_one_letter_code
_entity_poly.pdbx_strand_id
1 'polypeptide(L)'
;MYHLLENAIPLKPAKGTDTKMGTDAPGLTRRSIDPQEWAQPGVSFATLENVRCPHHFALPIQYFCLDCKYGEGCFCSECALTRHATCDVRTLEEAYAMVLNNVIRKWASQFSSRADSLEVTFAQQLIDKREEWTMKLQEVQSAMLKASEDVTSTLREMENSLLRWLTQSHKSFTQEHQKLCEQVESTLESYASNAEMLRQQRRLSTTRLLLFYHENHAQLKQMLVGTTPRDSERVIRQATRHLGVRLDNINSTCLEYEKEIACLERKIRQAGGE
;
A
#
# COMPACT_ATOMS: atom_id res chain seq x y z
N MET A 1 -7.93 -6.10 12.96
CA MET A 1 -8.14 -5.96 11.50
C MET A 1 -7.48 -7.05 10.66
N TYR A 2 -6.51 -7.82 11.17
CA TYR A 2 -5.86 -8.91 10.42
C TYR A 2 -6.71 -10.20 10.25
N HIS A 3 -7.79 -10.37 11.03
CA HIS A 3 -8.59 -11.61 11.03
C HIS A 3 -9.68 -11.69 9.95
N LEU A 4 -9.87 -10.63 9.15
CA LEU A 4 -10.97 -10.55 8.16
C LEU A 4 -10.51 -10.80 6.72
N LEU A 5 -9.21 -10.97 6.45
CA LEU A 5 -8.67 -11.15 5.11
C LEU A 5 -8.26 -12.60 4.79
N GLU A 6 -8.22 -13.50 5.77
CA GLU A 6 -7.82 -14.90 5.56
C GLU A 6 -8.89 -15.78 4.88
N ASN A 7 -10.14 -15.31 4.78
CA ASN A 7 -11.24 -16.10 4.22
C ASN A 7 -11.59 -15.77 2.76
N ALA A 8 -10.92 -14.80 2.13
CA ALA A 8 -11.30 -14.32 0.81
C ALA A 8 -10.65 -15.11 -0.34
N ILE A 9 -9.57 -15.86 -0.10
CA ILE A 9 -8.84 -16.57 -1.16
C ILE A 9 -8.29 -17.91 -0.64
N PRO A 10 -8.89 -19.07 -0.97
CA PRO A 10 -8.33 -20.36 -0.64
C PRO A 10 -7.22 -20.71 -1.64
N LEU A 11 -5.97 -20.43 -1.27
CA LEU A 11 -4.76 -20.93 -1.94
C LEU A 11 -4.12 -22.03 -1.08
N LYS A 12 -4.70 -23.24 -1.07
CA LYS A 12 -3.99 -24.51 -0.78
C LYS A 12 -4.86 -25.73 -1.12
N PRO A 13 -4.27 -26.84 -1.60
CA PRO A 13 -5.03 -28.02 -2.02
C PRO A 13 -5.39 -28.87 -0.81
N ALA A 14 -6.68 -29.03 -0.52
CA ALA A 14 -7.17 -29.97 0.47
C ALA A 14 -7.32 -31.36 -0.16
N LYS A 15 -6.66 -32.34 0.45
CA LYS A 15 -6.83 -33.78 0.20
C LYS A 15 -8.28 -34.19 0.41
N GLY A 16 -8.74 -35.09 -0.45
CA GLY A 16 -10.14 -35.49 -0.57
C GLY A 16 -10.75 -36.15 0.66
N THR A 17 -12.04 -35.92 0.79
CA THR A 17 -13.02 -36.83 1.39
C THR A 17 -14.34 -36.62 0.65
N ASP A 18 -14.88 -37.71 0.12
CA ASP A 18 -16.18 -37.81 -0.52
C ASP A 18 -17.31 -37.28 0.37
N THR A 19 -18.14 -36.37 -0.17
CA THR A 19 -19.54 -36.28 0.27
C THR A 19 -20.40 -35.71 -0.86
N LYS A 20 -21.34 -36.54 -1.34
CA LYS A 20 -22.40 -36.19 -2.28
C LYS A 20 -23.29 -35.10 -1.69
N MET A 21 -23.52 -33.98 -2.40
CA MET A 21 -24.80 -33.26 -2.41
C MET A 21 -24.87 -32.28 -3.61
N GLY A 22 -25.88 -32.50 -4.45
CA GLY A 22 -26.74 -31.48 -5.06
C GLY A 22 -26.11 -30.38 -5.91
N THR A 23 -25.86 -30.66 -7.20
CA THR A 23 -25.76 -29.62 -8.24
C THR A 23 -27.15 -29.36 -8.83
N ASP A 24 -27.89 -28.40 -8.26
CA ASP A 24 -28.94 -27.68 -8.98
C ASP A 24 -28.32 -26.43 -9.60
N ALA A 25 -27.72 -26.62 -10.77
CA ALA A 25 -27.50 -25.57 -11.74
C ALA A 25 -27.85 -26.18 -13.11
N PRO A 26 -28.74 -25.58 -13.91
CA PRO A 26 -29.07 -26.11 -15.22
C PRO A 26 -27.84 -25.93 -16.11
N GLY A 27 -27.03 -26.98 -16.18
CA GLY A 27 -25.97 -27.10 -17.16
C GLY A 27 -26.62 -26.99 -18.54
N LEU A 28 -26.42 -25.86 -19.20
CA LEU A 28 -26.52 -25.76 -20.64
C LEU A 28 -25.44 -26.69 -21.20
N THR A 29 -25.78 -27.96 -21.31
CA THR A 29 -25.05 -28.92 -22.10
C THR A 29 -25.07 -28.37 -23.51
N ARG A 30 -23.93 -27.79 -23.90
CA ARG A 30 -23.64 -27.33 -25.27
C ARG A 30 -23.65 -28.58 -26.14
N ARG A 31 -24.84 -28.99 -26.59
CA ARG A 31 -24.99 -29.91 -27.70
C ARG A 31 -24.44 -29.17 -28.91
N SER A 32 -23.18 -29.45 -29.24
CA SER A 32 -22.67 -29.33 -30.60
C SER A 32 -23.62 -30.14 -31.46
N ILE A 33 -24.55 -29.48 -32.16
CA ILE A 33 -25.43 -30.14 -33.10
C ILE A 33 -24.52 -30.59 -34.24
N ASP A 34 -24.31 -31.89 -34.33
CA ASP A 34 -23.53 -32.53 -35.37
C ASP A 34 -24.19 -32.18 -36.71
N PRO A 35 -23.48 -31.66 -37.73
CA PRO A 35 -24.07 -31.37 -39.04
C PRO A 35 -24.78 -32.58 -39.67
N GLN A 36 -24.51 -33.79 -39.18
CA GLN A 36 -25.14 -35.04 -39.59
C GLN A 36 -26.47 -35.36 -38.85
N GLU A 37 -26.77 -34.73 -37.70
CA GLU A 37 -28.08 -34.84 -37.03
C GLU A 37 -29.20 -34.20 -37.86
N TRP A 38 -28.88 -33.19 -38.68
CA TRP A 38 -29.84 -32.58 -39.62
C TRP A 38 -30.19 -33.50 -40.81
N ALA A 39 -29.42 -34.57 -41.01
CA ALA A 39 -29.56 -35.50 -42.13
C ALA A 39 -30.08 -36.90 -41.70
N GLN A 40 -30.43 -37.10 -40.41
CA GLN A 40 -30.98 -38.39 -39.97
C GLN A 40 -32.46 -38.54 -40.37
N PRO A 41 -32.84 -39.60 -41.11
CA PRO A 41 -34.21 -39.83 -41.60
C PRO A 41 -35.14 -40.39 -40.51
N GLY A 42 -35.17 -39.77 -39.32
CA GLY A 42 -35.93 -40.28 -38.17
C GLY A 42 -36.44 -39.24 -37.17
N VAL A 43 -36.10 -37.95 -37.33
CA VAL A 43 -36.81 -36.88 -36.63
C VAL A 43 -38.07 -36.60 -37.45
N SER A 44 -39.24 -36.84 -36.87
CA SER A 44 -40.55 -36.57 -37.49
C SER A 44 -40.69 -35.09 -37.83
N PHE A 45 -40.14 -34.67 -38.97
CA PHE A 45 -40.58 -33.48 -39.67
C PHE A 45 -42.05 -33.73 -40.01
N ALA A 46 -42.93 -32.81 -39.63
CA ALA A 46 -44.33 -32.86 -40.03
C ALA A 46 -44.37 -33.13 -41.55
N THR A 47 -44.95 -34.25 -41.97
CA THR A 47 -45.04 -34.62 -43.37
C THR A 47 -45.81 -33.51 -44.10
N LEU A 48 -45.11 -32.79 -44.99
CA LEU A 48 -45.60 -31.64 -45.76
C LEU A 48 -46.82 -31.97 -46.64
N GLU A 49 -47.19 -33.25 -46.76
CA GLU A 49 -48.25 -33.77 -47.62
C GLU A 49 -49.64 -33.13 -47.37
N ASN A 50 -49.85 -32.49 -46.21
CA ASN A 50 -51.14 -31.88 -45.86
C ASN A 50 -51.14 -30.36 -45.70
N VAL A 51 -50.05 -29.65 -46.00
CA VAL A 51 -50.06 -28.18 -45.94
C VAL A 51 -50.74 -27.63 -47.20
N ARG A 52 -51.87 -26.95 -47.02
CA ARG A 52 -52.66 -26.36 -48.11
C ARG A 52 -52.27 -24.91 -48.34
N CYS A 53 -52.41 -24.46 -49.58
CA CYS A 53 -52.12 -23.07 -49.91
C CYS A 53 -53.12 -22.13 -49.20
N PRO A 54 -52.66 -21.05 -48.54
CA PRO A 54 -53.55 -20.08 -47.88
C PRO A 54 -54.54 -19.39 -48.82
N HIS A 55 -54.25 -19.35 -50.12
CA HIS A 55 -55.10 -18.73 -51.14
C HIS A 55 -55.96 -19.73 -51.91
N HIS A 56 -55.49 -20.97 -52.04
CA HIS A 56 -56.18 -22.03 -52.77
C HIS A 56 -56.21 -23.29 -51.89
N PHE A 57 -57.17 -23.34 -50.95
CA PHE A 57 -57.26 -24.38 -49.91
C PHE A 57 -57.41 -25.81 -50.45
N ALA A 58 -57.86 -25.98 -51.70
CA ALA A 58 -57.97 -27.28 -52.35
C ALA A 58 -56.64 -27.81 -52.89
N LEU A 59 -55.61 -26.95 -53.01
CA LEU A 59 -54.33 -27.30 -53.62
C LEU A 59 -53.21 -27.42 -52.57
N PRO A 60 -52.35 -28.44 -52.69
CA PRO A 60 -51.19 -28.58 -51.82
C PRO A 60 -50.11 -27.54 -52.15
N ILE A 61 -49.31 -27.20 -51.15
CA ILE A 61 -48.10 -26.41 -51.34
C ILE A 61 -47.03 -27.29 -52.01
N GLN A 62 -46.46 -26.82 -53.12
CA GLN A 62 -45.49 -27.58 -53.93
C GLN A 62 -44.30 -26.75 -54.40
N TYR A 63 -44.42 -25.42 -54.33
CA TYR A 63 -43.44 -24.49 -54.86
C TYR A 63 -42.99 -23.50 -53.79
N PHE A 64 -41.80 -22.96 -53.97
CA PHE A 64 -41.23 -21.90 -53.15
C PHE A 64 -40.68 -20.77 -54.01
N CYS A 65 -40.95 -19.52 -53.63
CA CYS A 65 -40.39 -18.33 -54.26
C CYS A 65 -39.20 -17.81 -53.45
N LEU A 66 -38.05 -17.66 -54.11
CA LEU A 66 -36.83 -17.15 -53.49
C LEU A 66 -36.82 -15.62 -53.32
N ASP A 67 -37.65 -14.91 -54.09
CA ASP A 67 -37.71 -13.45 -54.08
C ASP A 67 -38.67 -12.89 -53.01
N CYS A 68 -39.68 -13.67 -52.61
CA CYS A 68 -40.72 -13.25 -51.68
C CYS A 68 -40.27 -13.43 -50.22
N LYS A 69 -39.77 -12.35 -49.61
CA LYS A 69 -39.13 -12.37 -48.27
C LYS A 69 -40.09 -12.34 -47.06
N TYR A 70 -41.40 -12.21 -47.27
CA TYR A 70 -42.36 -11.91 -46.19
C TYR A 70 -43.47 -12.96 -46.04
N GLY A 71 -43.10 -14.23 -45.84
CA GLY A 71 -44.04 -15.27 -45.39
C GLY A 71 -44.97 -15.87 -46.47
N GLU A 72 -45.04 -15.31 -47.66
CA GLU A 72 -45.68 -15.92 -48.86
C GLU A 72 -44.69 -16.81 -49.65
N GLY A 73 -43.72 -17.41 -48.96
CA GLY A 73 -42.62 -18.14 -49.60
C GLY A 73 -43.06 -19.46 -50.24
N CYS A 74 -43.94 -20.23 -49.59
CA CYS A 74 -44.40 -21.52 -50.09
C CYS A 74 -45.85 -21.45 -50.60
N PHE A 75 -46.13 -21.95 -51.81
CA PHE A 75 -47.46 -21.86 -52.42
C PHE A 75 -47.78 -23.01 -53.40
N CYS A 76 -49.03 -23.05 -53.89
CA CYS A 76 -49.51 -24.04 -54.85
C CYS A 76 -49.19 -23.66 -56.31
N SER A 77 -49.42 -24.59 -57.23
CA SER A 77 -49.23 -24.38 -58.68
C SER A 77 -49.98 -23.17 -59.26
N GLU A 78 -51.20 -22.88 -58.81
CA GLU A 78 -51.97 -21.72 -59.31
C GLU A 78 -51.36 -20.38 -58.87
N CYS A 79 -50.84 -20.30 -57.64
CA CYS A 79 -50.13 -19.12 -57.17
C CYS A 79 -48.81 -18.90 -57.93
N ALA A 80 -48.13 -19.98 -58.33
CA ALA A 80 -46.91 -19.90 -59.14
C ALA A 80 -47.16 -19.20 -60.48
N LEU A 81 -48.29 -19.52 -61.12
CA LEU A 81 -48.64 -19.00 -62.44
C LEU A 81 -49.28 -17.60 -62.41
N THR A 82 -49.82 -17.18 -61.27
CA THR A 82 -50.58 -15.92 -61.17
C THR A 82 -49.81 -14.85 -60.39
N ARG A 83 -49.58 -15.08 -59.10
CA ARG A 83 -49.00 -14.09 -58.17
C ARG A 83 -47.47 -14.06 -58.24
N HIS A 84 -46.85 -15.17 -58.65
CA HIS A 84 -45.39 -15.32 -58.73
C HIS A 84 -44.87 -15.56 -60.15
N ALA A 85 -45.63 -15.17 -61.18
CA ALA A 85 -45.30 -15.43 -62.59
C ALA A 85 -43.95 -14.81 -63.02
N THR A 86 -43.52 -13.74 -62.35
CA THR A 86 -42.26 -13.03 -62.63
C THR A 86 -41.18 -13.27 -61.57
N CYS A 87 -41.39 -14.19 -60.63
CA CYS A 87 -40.45 -14.48 -59.55
C CYS A 87 -39.62 -15.75 -59.84
N ASP A 88 -38.47 -15.90 -59.18
CA ASP A 88 -37.71 -17.16 -59.19
C ASP A 88 -38.41 -18.20 -58.31
N VAL A 89 -39.27 -18.99 -58.96
CA VAL A 89 -40.05 -20.06 -58.35
C VAL A 89 -39.38 -21.41 -58.60
N ARG A 90 -39.22 -22.18 -57.54
CA ARG A 90 -38.63 -23.53 -57.56
C ARG A 90 -39.57 -24.54 -56.93
N THR A 91 -39.38 -25.82 -57.22
CA THR A 91 -40.03 -26.89 -56.46
C THR A 91 -39.52 -26.87 -55.01
N LEU A 92 -40.30 -27.38 -54.06
CA LEU A 92 -39.88 -27.40 -52.65
C LEU A 92 -38.55 -28.13 -52.45
N GLU A 93 -38.29 -29.21 -53.17
CA GLU A 93 -37.04 -29.98 -53.07
C GLU A 93 -35.83 -29.15 -53.52
N GLU A 94 -35.94 -28.49 -54.68
CA GLU A 94 -34.89 -27.63 -55.22
C GLU A 94 -34.65 -26.40 -54.34
N ALA A 95 -35.73 -25.76 -53.88
CA ALA A 95 -35.67 -24.62 -52.99
C ALA A 95 -35.08 -24.99 -51.63
N TYR A 96 -35.47 -26.13 -51.06
CA TYR A 96 -34.92 -26.64 -49.81
C TYR A 96 -33.42 -26.87 -49.95
N ALA A 97 -32.99 -27.56 -51.01
CA ALA A 97 -31.56 -27.77 -51.28
C ALA A 97 -30.82 -26.43 -51.43
N MET A 98 -31.40 -25.46 -52.15
CA MET A 98 -30.79 -24.16 -52.35
C MET A 98 -30.69 -23.35 -51.05
N VAL A 99 -31.76 -23.23 -50.28
CA VAL A 99 -31.78 -22.49 -49.01
C VAL A 99 -30.87 -23.14 -47.98
N LEU A 100 -30.91 -24.48 -47.86
CA LEU A 100 -30.05 -25.22 -46.95
C LEU A 100 -28.57 -24.99 -47.30
N ASN A 101 -28.20 -25.14 -48.57
CA ASN A 101 -26.79 -25.09 -48.98
C ASN A 101 -26.25 -23.66 -49.07
N ASN A 102 -27.05 -22.71 -49.58
CA ASN A 102 -26.58 -21.36 -49.87
C ASN A 102 -26.83 -20.36 -48.74
N VAL A 103 -27.83 -20.59 -47.89
CA VAL A 103 -28.16 -19.68 -46.80
C VAL A 103 -27.79 -20.31 -45.47
N ILE A 104 -28.42 -21.43 -45.11
CA ILE A 104 -28.29 -22.02 -43.78
C ILE A 104 -26.85 -22.50 -43.52
N ARG A 105 -26.25 -23.28 -44.42
CA ARG A 105 -24.87 -23.76 -44.23
C ARG A 105 -23.84 -22.63 -44.22
N LYS A 106 -24.01 -21.60 -45.06
CA LYS A 106 -23.12 -20.42 -45.06
C LYS A 106 -23.24 -19.63 -43.76
N TRP A 107 -24.45 -19.47 -43.23
CA TRP A 107 -24.67 -18.81 -41.95
C TRP A 107 -24.09 -19.65 -40.81
N ALA A 108 -24.37 -20.95 -40.79
CA ALA A 108 -23.81 -21.87 -39.81
C ALA A 108 -22.28 -21.82 -39.77
N SER A 109 -21.61 -21.87 -40.94
CA SER A 109 -20.14 -21.78 -40.98
C SER A 109 -19.60 -20.43 -40.52
N GLN A 110 -20.27 -19.32 -40.88
CA GLN A 110 -19.89 -17.99 -40.39
C GLN A 110 -20.07 -17.88 -38.87
N PHE A 111 -21.18 -18.36 -38.31
CA PHE A 111 -21.39 -18.36 -36.87
C PHE A 111 -20.41 -19.25 -36.12
N SER A 112 -20.14 -20.47 -36.61
CA SER A 112 -19.13 -21.35 -36.03
C SER A 112 -17.75 -20.70 -36.02
N SER A 113 -17.31 -20.13 -37.16
CA SER A 113 -16.00 -19.45 -37.22
C SER A 113 -15.87 -18.27 -36.24
N ARG A 114 -16.95 -17.51 -36.04
CA ARG A 114 -16.99 -16.39 -35.09
C ARG A 114 -17.01 -16.89 -33.65
N ALA A 115 -17.76 -17.95 -33.38
CA ALA A 115 -17.79 -18.59 -32.07
C ALA A 115 -16.42 -19.15 -31.69
N ASP A 116 -15.75 -19.86 -32.61
CA ASP A 116 -14.41 -20.41 -32.41
C ASP A 116 -13.37 -19.30 -32.23
N SER A 117 -13.45 -18.25 -33.05
CA SER A 117 -12.57 -17.09 -32.90
C SER A 117 -12.76 -16.42 -31.54
N LEU A 118 -14.00 -16.23 -31.07
CA LEU A 118 -14.27 -15.65 -29.76
C LEU A 118 -13.78 -16.56 -28.64
N GLU A 119 -14.08 -17.85 -28.70
CA GLU A 119 -13.71 -18.82 -27.67
C GLU A 119 -12.19 -18.89 -27.49
N VAL A 120 -11.43 -18.92 -28.58
CA VAL A 120 -9.96 -18.97 -28.51
C VAL A 120 -9.37 -17.60 -28.17
N THR A 121 -9.73 -16.55 -28.93
CA THR A 121 -9.03 -15.25 -28.78
C THR A 121 -9.43 -14.52 -27.51
N PHE A 122 -10.71 -14.52 -27.15
CA PHE A 122 -11.17 -13.80 -25.96
C PHE A 122 -10.78 -14.54 -24.69
N ALA A 123 -10.87 -15.87 -24.65
CA ALA A 123 -10.41 -16.63 -23.49
C ALA A 123 -8.90 -16.47 -23.28
N GLN A 124 -8.10 -16.51 -24.35
CA GLN A 124 -6.66 -16.27 -24.25
C GLN A 124 -6.37 -14.84 -23.76
N GLN A 125 -7.05 -13.83 -24.30
CA GLN A 125 -6.89 -12.45 -23.81
C GLN A 125 -7.22 -12.29 -22.32
N LEU A 126 -8.26 -12.98 -21.83
CA LEU A 126 -8.59 -12.98 -20.40
C LEU A 126 -7.51 -13.67 -19.56
N ILE A 127 -6.94 -14.76 -20.06
CA ILE A 127 -5.82 -15.46 -19.42
C ILE A 127 -4.59 -14.54 -19.34
N ASP A 128 -4.22 -13.93 -20.46
CA ASP A 128 -3.06 -13.02 -20.55
C ASP A 128 -3.26 -11.82 -19.61
N LYS A 129 -4.47 -11.24 -19.57
CA LYS A 129 -4.79 -10.15 -18.65
C LYS A 129 -4.71 -10.58 -17.20
N ARG A 130 -5.26 -11.75 -16.85
CA ARG A 130 -5.15 -12.31 -15.50
C ARG A 130 -3.70 -12.46 -15.08
N GLU A 131 -2.84 -12.97 -15.95
CA GLU A 131 -1.41 -13.16 -15.68
C GLU A 131 -0.69 -11.82 -15.52
N GLU A 132 -0.98 -10.84 -16.39
CA GLU A 132 -0.46 -9.48 -16.28
C GLU A 132 -0.82 -8.85 -14.92
N TRP A 133 -2.08 -8.93 -14.49
CA TRP A 133 -2.53 -8.41 -13.21
C TRP A 133 -1.93 -9.16 -12.03
N THR A 134 -1.74 -10.48 -12.17
CA THR A 134 -1.10 -11.30 -11.12
C THR A 134 0.35 -10.87 -10.92
N MET A 135 1.10 -10.65 -12.00
CA MET A 135 2.48 -10.17 -11.94
C MET A 135 2.56 -8.77 -11.31
N LYS A 136 1.72 -7.83 -11.75
CA LYS A 136 1.64 -6.48 -11.17
C LYS A 136 1.31 -6.51 -9.68
N LEU A 137 0.41 -7.40 -9.25
CA LEU A 137 0.06 -7.54 -7.84
C LEU A 137 1.23 -8.09 -7.02
N GLN A 138 1.98 -9.05 -7.55
CA GLN A 138 3.20 -9.58 -6.91
C GLN A 138 4.30 -8.52 -6.81
N GLU A 139 4.48 -7.70 -7.85
CA GLU A 139 5.42 -6.58 -7.82
C GLU A 139 5.05 -5.57 -6.71
N VAL A 140 3.79 -5.14 -6.64
CA VAL A 140 3.31 -4.23 -5.59
C VAL A 140 3.48 -4.86 -4.20
N GLN A 141 3.14 -6.15 -4.04
CA GLN A 141 3.32 -6.85 -2.78
C GLN A 141 4.79 -6.88 -2.35
N SER A 142 5.70 -7.20 -3.26
CA SER A 142 7.14 -7.23 -2.97
C SER A 142 7.69 -5.84 -2.63
N ALA A 143 7.26 -4.80 -3.34
CA ALA A 143 7.62 -3.42 -3.06
C ALA A 143 7.11 -2.97 -1.68
N MET A 144 5.88 -3.36 -1.31
CA MET A 144 5.31 -3.05 0.00
C MET A 144 6.07 -3.74 1.13
N LEU A 145 6.42 -5.02 0.96
CA LEU A 145 7.21 -5.77 1.94
C LEU A 145 8.58 -5.11 2.14
N LYS A 146 9.27 -4.78 1.05
CA LYS A 146 10.56 -4.09 1.11
C LYS A 146 10.47 -2.73 1.81
N ALA A 147 9.46 -1.92 1.47
CA ALA A 147 9.24 -0.63 2.14
C ALA A 147 8.97 -0.81 3.64
N SER A 148 8.22 -1.84 4.04
CA SER A 148 7.99 -2.16 5.45
C SER A 148 9.28 -2.58 6.16
N GLU A 149 10.14 -3.37 5.51
CA GLU A 149 11.45 -3.75 6.03
C GLU A 149 12.37 -2.53 6.20
N ASP A 150 12.41 -1.64 5.21
CA ASP A 150 13.21 -0.41 5.25
C ASP A 150 12.75 0.51 6.39
N VAL A 151 11.43 0.68 6.56
CA VAL A 151 10.85 1.45 7.68
C VAL A 151 11.21 0.84 9.03
N THR A 152 11.05 -0.49 9.18
CA THR A 152 11.38 -1.15 10.45
C THR A 152 12.87 -1.13 10.75
N SER A 153 13.75 -1.22 9.75
CA SER A 153 15.19 -1.04 9.92
C SER A 153 15.51 0.36 10.40
N THR A 154 14.96 1.38 9.74
CA THR A 154 15.18 2.79 10.10
C THR A 154 14.71 3.08 11.53
N LEU A 155 13.54 2.56 11.91
CA LEU A 155 13.03 2.72 13.28
C LEU A 155 13.94 2.08 14.33
N ARG A 156 14.47 0.88 14.06
CA ARG A 156 15.44 0.21 14.95
C ARG A 156 16.74 0.99 15.07
N GLU A 157 17.23 1.55 13.98
CA GLU A 157 18.45 2.37 13.99
C GLU A 157 18.24 3.65 14.83
N MET A 158 17.09 4.31 14.68
CA MET A 158 16.73 5.47 15.48
C MET A 158 16.60 5.12 16.97
N GLU A 159 15.92 4.03 17.29
CA GLU A 159 15.78 3.53 18.66
C GLU A 159 17.16 3.29 19.30
N ASN A 160 18.04 2.57 18.60
CA ASN A 160 19.41 2.30 19.06
C ASN A 160 20.24 3.57 19.20
N SER A 161 20.05 4.57 18.34
CA SER A 161 20.71 5.87 18.44
C SER A 161 20.25 6.63 19.68
N LEU A 162 18.93 6.70 19.91
CA LEU A 162 18.34 7.35 21.08
C LEU A 162 18.79 6.67 22.37
N LEU A 163 18.80 5.34 22.41
CA LEU A 163 19.24 4.59 23.58
C LEU A 163 20.71 4.85 23.92
N ARG A 164 21.59 4.89 22.89
CA ARG A 164 23.00 5.25 23.06
C ARG A 164 23.16 6.67 23.59
N TRP A 165 22.44 7.63 23.03
CA TRP A 165 22.48 9.02 23.47
C TRP A 165 22.00 9.15 24.92
N LEU A 166 20.89 8.50 25.28
CA LEU A 166 20.34 8.52 26.63
C LEU A 166 21.32 7.90 27.64
N THR A 167 21.93 6.77 27.29
CA THR A 167 22.93 6.09 28.13
C THR A 167 24.15 6.99 28.36
N GLN A 168 24.66 7.63 27.31
CA GLN A 168 25.82 8.52 27.40
C GLN A 168 25.49 9.78 28.21
N SER A 169 24.31 10.37 27.97
CA SER A 169 23.81 11.53 28.71
C SER A 169 23.67 11.21 30.20
N HIS A 170 23.04 10.08 30.53
CA HIS A 170 22.90 9.62 31.91
C HIS A 170 24.26 9.39 32.58
N LYS A 171 25.21 8.74 31.89
CA LYS A 171 26.56 8.54 32.41
C LYS A 171 27.26 9.86 32.70
N SER A 172 27.18 10.83 31.79
CA SER A 172 27.76 12.15 31.98
C SER A 172 27.12 12.89 33.16
N PHE A 173 25.79 12.84 33.26
CA PHE A 173 25.06 13.46 34.37
C PHE A 173 25.47 12.86 35.71
N THR A 174 25.52 11.53 35.82
CA THR A 174 25.93 10.84 37.05
C THR A 174 27.37 11.18 37.45
N GLN A 175 28.28 11.32 36.48
CA GLN A 175 29.66 11.74 36.75
C GLN A 175 29.73 13.16 37.30
N GLU A 176 29.00 14.11 36.71
CA GLU A 176 28.97 15.49 37.20
C GLU A 176 28.30 15.60 38.57
N HIS A 177 27.22 14.85 38.80
CA HIS A 177 26.58 14.75 40.10
C HIS A 177 27.55 14.22 41.17
N GLN A 178 28.29 13.15 40.86
CA GLN A 178 29.26 12.58 41.78
C GLN A 178 30.37 13.58 42.15
N LYS A 179 30.91 14.31 41.16
CA LYS A 179 31.91 15.37 41.42
C LYS A 179 31.35 16.46 42.32
N LEU A 180 30.09 16.84 42.14
CA LEU A 180 29.44 17.84 42.99
C LEU A 180 29.31 17.34 44.43
N CYS A 181 28.90 16.08 44.63
CA CYS A 181 28.86 15.47 45.96
C CYS A 181 30.24 15.50 46.63
N GLU A 182 31.29 15.06 45.94
CA GLU A 182 32.67 15.07 46.45
C GLU A 182 33.15 16.49 46.82
N GLN A 183 32.81 17.49 46.03
CA GLN A 183 33.14 18.89 46.34
C GLN A 183 32.41 19.40 47.58
N VAL A 184 31.13 19.05 47.73
CA VAL A 184 30.33 19.42 48.91
C VAL A 184 30.90 18.75 50.16
N GLU A 185 31.18 17.45 50.10
CA GLU A 185 31.78 16.68 51.20
C GLU A 185 33.14 17.27 51.60
N SER A 186 34.03 17.50 50.64
CA SER A 186 35.35 18.11 50.90
C SER A 186 35.23 19.51 51.55
N THR A 187 34.26 20.30 51.11
CA THR A 187 34.00 21.63 51.69
C THR A 187 33.50 21.52 53.14
N LEU A 188 32.59 20.57 53.41
CA LEU A 188 32.08 20.32 54.76
C LEU A 188 33.17 19.82 55.70
N GLU A 189 34.03 18.92 55.24
CA GLU A 189 35.20 18.44 56.01
C GLU A 189 36.17 19.58 56.33
N SER A 190 36.44 20.47 55.37
CA SER A 190 37.25 21.66 55.59
C SER A 190 36.65 22.57 56.66
N TYR A 191 35.33 22.82 56.61
CA TYR A 191 34.66 23.59 57.65
C TYR A 191 34.67 22.91 59.02
N ALA A 192 34.48 21.59 59.08
CA ALA A 192 34.54 20.83 60.32
C ALA A 192 35.94 20.89 60.96
N SER A 193 36.99 20.71 60.15
CA SER A 193 38.39 20.81 60.57
C SER A 193 38.73 22.22 61.08
N ASN A 194 38.31 23.25 60.35
CA ASN A 194 38.49 24.64 60.78
C ASN A 194 37.77 24.96 62.09
N ALA A 195 36.53 24.49 62.25
CA ALA A 195 35.79 24.66 63.48
C ALA A 195 36.50 23.98 64.66
N GLU A 196 37.04 22.79 64.46
CA GLU A 196 37.78 22.06 65.50
C GLU A 196 39.09 22.75 65.87
N MET A 197 39.85 23.22 64.88
CA MET A 197 41.05 24.04 65.09
C MET A 197 40.72 25.28 65.95
N LEU A 198 39.66 26.02 65.62
CA LEU A 198 39.23 27.19 66.39
C LEU A 198 38.84 26.83 67.84
N ARG A 199 38.18 25.68 68.06
CA ARG A 199 37.88 25.18 69.41
C ARG A 199 39.14 24.86 70.21
N GLN A 200 40.15 24.26 69.59
CA GLN A 200 41.42 23.94 70.23
C GLN A 200 42.20 25.21 70.62
N GLN A 201 42.27 26.20 69.72
CA GLN A 201 42.99 27.45 69.98
C GLN A 201 42.37 28.25 71.12
N ARG A 202 41.04 28.22 71.29
CA ARG A 202 40.35 28.84 72.43
C ARG A 202 40.77 28.31 73.80
N ARG A 203 41.36 27.11 73.89
CA ARG A 203 41.83 26.52 75.16
C ARG A 203 43.22 26.99 75.57
N LEU A 204 43.92 27.75 74.73
CA LEU A 204 45.26 28.26 75.00
C LEU A 204 45.22 29.56 75.82
N SER A 205 46.38 29.98 76.33
CA SER A 205 46.50 31.23 77.10
C SER A 205 46.16 32.48 76.27
N THR A 206 45.69 33.54 76.94
CA THR A 206 45.23 34.78 76.31
C THR A 206 46.27 35.39 75.36
N THR A 207 47.56 35.37 75.72
CA THR A 207 48.65 35.87 74.87
C THR A 207 48.80 35.05 73.59
N ARG A 208 48.63 33.73 73.64
CA ARG A 208 48.72 32.83 72.48
C ARG A 208 47.52 33.00 71.55
N LEU A 209 46.33 33.20 72.13
CA LEU A 209 45.10 33.45 71.38
C LEU A 209 45.17 34.78 70.59
N LEU A 210 45.72 35.84 71.20
CA LEU A 210 45.94 37.12 70.52
C LEU A 210 46.89 37.01 69.33
N LEU A 211 47.99 36.25 69.46
CA LEU A 211 48.92 35.96 68.36
C LEU A 211 48.22 35.22 67.22
N PHE A 212 47.44 34.18 67.54
CA PHE A 212 46.67 33.42 66.55
C PHE A 212 45.69 34.29 65.75
N TYR A 213 44.94 35.20 66.40
CA TYR A 213 44.03 36.10 65.68
C TYR A 213 44.78 37.14 64.84
N HIS A 214 45.94 37.61 65.30
CA HIS A 214 46.78 38.53 64.54
C HIS A 214 47.32 37.90 63.25
N GLU A 215 47.82 36.66 63.34
CA GLU A 215 48.31 35.89 62.19
C GLU A 215 47.20 35.60 61.18
N ASN A 216 46.02 35.18 61.64
CA ASN A 216 44.86 34.97 60.76
C ASN A 216 44.41 36.26 60.07
N HIS A 217 44.39 37.38 60.80
CA HIS A 217 44.06 38.69 60.21
C HIS A 217 45.08 39.08 59.12
N ALA A 218 46.38 38.83 59.35
CA ALA A 218 47.42 39.07 58.35
C ALA A 218 47.25 38.17 57.12
N GLN A 219 46.96 36.88 57.30
CA GLN A 219 46.68 35.95 56.20
C GLN A 219 45.43 36.33 55.40
N LEU A 220 44.32 36.67 56.07
CA LEU A 220 43.10 37.12 55.42
C LEU A 220 43.33 38.40 54.61
N LYS A 221 44.08 39.35 55.16
CA LYS A 221 44.50 40.57 54.45
C LYS A 221 45.35 40.23 53.22
N GLN A 222 46.24 39.26 53.31
CA GLN A 222 47.08 38.80 52.19
C GLN A 222 46.27 38.07 51.12
N MET A 223 45.25 37.29 51.49
CA MET A 223 44.34 36.65 50.51
C MET A 223 43.43 37.65 49.81
N LEU A 224 42.88 38.63 50.54
CA LEU A 224 41.96 39.63 49.99
C LEU A 224 42.66 40.65 49.08
N VAL A 225 43.92 40.97 49.37
CA VAL A 225 44.70 41.97 48.62
C VAL A 225 45.64 41.30 47.59
N GLY A 226 45.83 39.98 47.68
CA GLY A 226 46.89 39.26 46.96
C GLY A 226 48.29 39.63 47.47
N THR A 227 49.32 38.95 46.99
CA THR A 227 50.72 39.39 47.19
C THR A 227 50.99 40.75 46.55
N THR A 228 50.16 41.16 45.58
CA THR A 228 50.05 42.54 45.07
C THR A 228 48.62 42.88 44.58
N PRO A 229 48.19 44.16 44.63
CA PRO A 229 46.85 44.61 44.17
C PRO A 229 46.48 44.30 42.71
N ARG A 230 47.43 43.85 41.89
CA ARG A 230 47.24 43.58 40.45
C ARG A 230 46.59 42.22 40.16
N ASP A 231 46.64 41.27 41.10
CA ASP A 231 46.14 39.92 40.88
C ASP A 231 44.61 39.84 40.98
N SER A 232 44.00 40.57 41.92
CA SER A 232 42.54 40.70 41.99
C SER A 232 41.96 41.42 40.77
N GLU A 233 42.64 42.44 40.25
CA GLU A 233 42.29 43.12 39.00
C GLU A 233 42.38 42.18 37.79
N ARG A 234 43.40 41.29 37.75
CA ARG A 234 43.53 40.25 36.73
C ARG A 234 42.39 39.24 36.79
N VAL A 235 42.05 38.74 37.98
CA VAL A 235 40.96 37.77 38.18
C VAL A 235 39.62 38.39 37.77
N ILE A 236 39.35 39.64 38.17
CA ILE A 236 38.12 40.35 37.79
C ILE A 236 38.06 40.52 36.26
N ARG A 237 39.13 41.02 35.62
CA ARG A 237 39.18 41.16 34.16
C ARG A 237 39.03 39.84 33.42
N GLN A 238 39.61 38.76 33.95
CA GLN A 238 39.54 37.44 33.34
C GLN A 238 38.14 36.82 33.51
N ALA A 239 37.48 37.04 34.64
CA ALA A 239 36.08 36.67 34.85
C ALA A 239 35.15 37.45 33.90
N THR A 240 35.36 38.77 33.73
CA THR A 240 34.59 39.57 32.78
C THR A 240 34.77 39.10 31.34
N ARG A 241 35.99 38.74 30.93
CA ARG A 241 36.24 38.12 29.60
C ARG A 241 35.54 36.78 29.45
N HIS A 242 35.63 35.90 30.45
CA HIS A 242 34.99 34.59 30.40
C HIS A 242 33.47 34.70 30.30
N LEU A 243 32.87 35.65 31.03
CA LEU A 243 31.45 35.96 30.93
C LEU A 243 31.09 36.50 29.54
N GLY A 244 31.90 37.40 28.97
CA GLY A 244 31.72 37.89 27.60
C GLY A 244 31.71 36.77 26.57
N VAL A 245 32.72 35.88 26.59
CA VAL A 245 32.79 34.73 25.67
C VAL A 245 31.60 33.79 25.84
N ARG A 246 31.13 33.54 27.07
CA ARG A 246 29.93 32.72 27.31
C ARG A 246 28.66 33.39 26.76
N LEU A 247 28.52 34.71 26.93
CA LEU A 247 27.41 35.48 26.37
C LEU A 247 27.41 35.46 24.83
N ASP A 248 28.58 35.62 24.21
CA ASP A 248 28.73 35.54 22.75
C ASP A 248 28.37 34.15 22.22
N ASN A 249 28.82 33.09 22.91
CA ASN A 249 28.45 31.71 22.56
C ASN A 249 26.94 31.47 22.69
N ILE A 250 26.32 31.92 23.80
CA ILE A 250 24.87 31.81 24.00
C ILE A 250 24.12 32.55 22.88
N ASN A 251 24.52 33.77 22.55
CA ASN A 251 23.92 34.55 21.47
C ASN A 251 24.07 33.86 20.12
N SER A 252 25.24 33.28 19.83
CA SER A 252 25.46 32.50 18.61
C SER A 252 24.52 31.29 18.54
N THR A 253 24.37 30.54 19.64
CA THR A 253 23.44 29.40 19.71
C THR A 253 21.98 29.84 19.54
N CYS A 254 21.59 30.98 20.13
CA CYS A 254 20.26 31.55 19.91
C CYS A 254 19.99 31.90 18.44
N LEU A 255 20.96 32.53 17.76
CA LEU A 255 20.86 32.83 16.32
C LEU A 255 20.77 31.57 15.46
N GLU A 256 21.44 30.48 15.84
CA GLU A 256 21.31 29.20 15.16
C GLU A 256 19.90 28.62 15.33
N TYR A 257 19.34 28.64 16.54
CA TYR A 257 17.96 28.20 16.77
C TYR A 257 16.93 29.06 16.04
N GLU A 258 17.11 30.38 15.96
CA GLU A 258 16.23 31.25 15.16
C GLU A 258 16.23 30.84 13.68
N LYS A 259 17.41 30.50 13.12
CA LYS A 259 17.52 30.02 11.74
C LYS A 259 16.83 28.67 11.54
N GLU A 260 16.98 27.75 12.48
CA GLU A 260 16.31 26.44 12.44
C GLU A 260 14.79 26.58 12.53
N ILE A 261 14.29 27.41 13.44
CA ILE A 261 12.86 27.71 13.56
C ILE A 261 12.32 28.29 12.26
N ALA A 262 12.99 29.29 11.67
CA ALA A 262 12.59 29.87 10.39
C ALA A 262 12.64 28.85 9.21
N CYS A 263 13.53 27.85 9.28
CA CYS A 263 13.57 26.75 8.32
C CYS A 263 12.36 25.81 8.50
N LEU A 264 12.07 25.43 9.75
CA LEU A 264 10.94 24.58 10.08
C LEU A 264 9.60 25.24 9.74
N GLU A 265 9.42 26.52 10.04
CA GLU A 265 8.22 27.26 9.64
C GLU A 265 8.00 27.28 8.12
N ARG A 266 9.07 27.43 7.34
CA ARG A 266 8.98 27.36 5.87
C ARG A 266 8.56 25.97 5.41
N LYS A 267 9.12 24.92 5.99
CA LYS A 267 8.75 23.52 5.69
C LYS A 267 7.29 23.23 6.06
N ILE A 268 6.82 23.72 7.20
CA ILE A 268 5.41 23.56 7.64
C ILE A 268 4.47 24.27 6.66
N ARG A 269 4.79 25.51 6.26
CA ARG A 269 3.97 26.25 5.28
C ARG A 269 3.93 25.56 3.92
N GLN A 270 5.02 24.91 3.51
CA GLN A 270 5.07 24.13 2.27
C GLN A 270 4.27 22.82 2.37
N ALA A 271 4.24 22.18 3.55
CA ALA A 271 3.51 20.94 3.77
C ALA A 271 2.00 21.13 3.98
N GLY A 272 1.53 22.32 4.38
CA GLY A 272 0.11 22.64 4.57
C GLY A 272 -0.58 23.34 3.40
N GLY A 273 0.08 23.40 2.23
CA GLY A 273 -0.40 24.08 1.02
C GLY A 273 -0.90 23.15 -0.10
N GLU A 274 -1.05 21.85 0.16
CA GLU A 274 -1.73 20.86 -0.70
C GLU A 274 -3.04 20.40 -0.05
#